data_AF-B8MV73-F1
#
_entry.id   AF-B8MV73-F1
#
_cell.length_a   1.000
_cell.length_b   1.000
_cell.length_c   1.000
_cell.angle_alpha   90.00
_cell.angle_beta   90.00
_cell.angle_gamma   90.00
#
_symmetry.space_group_name_H-M   'P 1'
#
loop_
_entity.id
_entity.type
_entity.pdbx_description
1 polymer ?
#
loop_
_entity_poly.entity_id
_entity_poly.type
_entity_poly.pdbx_seq_one_letter_code
_entity_poly.pdbx_strand_id
1 'polypeptide(L)'
;KECVGKVVGQAEEWETYQKLISKPSKSTLQYWMYLCKARPAILIQLRTERVGLGHYLWRIKKHENPYCECGLSGQSVKHALLDCPLYADERELMWAESKDSVERPICKRD
;
A
#
# COMPACT_ATOMS: atom_id res chain seq x y z
N LYS A 1 15.84 -5.83 -25.17
CA LYS A 1 16.87 -6.19 -24.18
C LYS A 1 16.31 -7.33 -23.36
N GLU A 2 16.94 -8.49 -23.52
CA GLU A 2 16.56 -9.75 -22.90
C GLU A 2 16.84 -9.68 -21.40
N CYS A 3 15.85 -10.03 -20.57
CA CYS A 3 16.07 -10.23 -19.14
C CYS A 3 16.15 -11.73 -18.90
N VAL A 4 17.37 -12.26 -19.00
CA VAL A 4 17.72 -13.59 -18.51
C VAL A 4 18.03 -13.44 -17.02
N GLY A 5 17.20 -14.07 -16.18
CA GLY A 5 17.41 -14.12 -14.74
C GLY A 5 16.32 -14.96 -14.08
N LYS A 6 16.57 -16.27 -13.94
CA LYS A 6 15.71 -17.16 -13.15
C LYS A 6 15.85 -16.78 -11.67
N VAL A 7 14.84 -16.11 -11.12
CA VAL A 7 14.58 -16.16 -9.68
C VAL A 7 13.91 -17.51 -9.43
N VAL A 8 14.69 -18.47 -8.95
CA VAL A 8 14.18 -19.76 -8.50
C VAL A 8 13.56 -19.56 -7.13
N GLY A 9 12.25 -19.73 -7.04
CA GLY A 9 11.46 -19.68 -5.82
C GLY A 9 10.34 -18.66 -5.92
N GLN A 10 9.17 -19.11 -6.40
CA GLN A 10 7.81 -18.58 -6.10
C GLN A 10 6.73 -18.98 -7.12
N ALA A 11 6.99 -19.81 -8.13
CA ALA A 11 5.97 -20.14 -9.13
C ALA A 11 4.70 -20.81 -8.55
N GLU A 12 4.84 -21.60 -7.48
CA GLU A 12 3.74 -22.39 -6.90
C GLU A 12 2.78 -21.56 -6.03
N GLU A 13 3.28 -20.46 -5.44
CA GLU A 13 2.48 -19.56 -4.61
C GLU A 13 1.56 -18.66 -5.47
N TRP A 14 2.03 -18.23 -6.64
CA TRP A 14 1.24 -17.36 -7.54
C TRP A 14 0.03 -18.07 -8.18
N GLU A 15 0.07 -19.38 -8.42
CA GLU A 15 -1.08 -20.15 -8.93
C GLU A 15 -2.21 -20.30 -7.91
N THR A 16 -1.86 -20.39 -6.62
CA THR A 16 -2.84 -20.44 -5.53
C THR A 16 -3.50 -19.08 -5.28
N TYR A 17 -2.74 -17.98 -5.40
CA TYR A 17 -3.29 -16.62 -5.30
C TYR A 17 -4.24 -16.25 -6.45
N GLN A 18 -3.97 -16.69 -7.69
CA GLN A 18 -4.86 -16.40 -8.83
C GLN A 18 -6.26 -16.99 -8.69
N LYS A 19 -6.40 -18.13 -8.00
CA LYS A 19 -7.69 -18.79 -7.78
C LYS A 19 -8.53 -18.14 -6.69
N LEU A 20 -7.91 -17.37 -5.79
CA LEU A 20 -8.56 -16.68 -4.67
C LEU A 20 -9.06 -15.28 -5.03
N ILE A 21 -8.49 -14.66 -6.07
CA ILE A 21 -8.82 -13.29 -6.46
C ILE A 21 -9.67 -13.36 -7.74
N SER A 22 -10.96 -13.03 -7.60
CA SER A 22 -11.84 -12.93 -8.75
C SER A 22 -11.32 -11.89 -9.74
N LYS A 23 -11.48 -12.18 -11.05
CA LYS A 23 -11.10 -11.22 -12.09
C LYS A 23 -11.82 -9.90 -11.84
N PRO A 24 -11.09 -8.77 -11.73
CA PRO A 24 -11.71 -7.48 -11.45
C PRO A 24 -12.69 -7.12 -12.58
N SER A 25 -13.84 -6.57 -12.19
CA SER A 25 -14.84 -6.08 -13.13
C SER A 25 -14.28 -4.92 -13.97
N LYS A 26 -14.92 -4.66 -15.13
CA LYS A 26 -14.60 -3.50 -15.98
C LYS A 26 -14.71 -2.17 -15.22
N SER A 27 -15.70 -2.04 -14.33
CA SER A 27 -15.89 -0.87 -13.49
C SER A 27 -14.71 -0.64 -12.54
N THR A 28 -14.20 -1.71 -11.91
CA THR A 28 -13.01 -1.64 -11.05
C THR A 28 -11.79 -1.19 -11.85
N LEU A 29 -11.55 -1.75 -13.02
CA LEU A 29 -10.42 -1.35 -13.88
C LEU A 29 -10.53 0.12 -14.30
N GLN A 30 -11.72 0.58 -14.71
CA GLN A 30 -11.95 1.98 -15.04
C GLN A 30 -11.67 2.91 -13.86
N TYR A 31 -12.17 2.60 -12.67
CA TYR A 31 -11.91 3.36 -11.44
C TYR A 31 -10.40 3.57 -11.21
N TRP A 32 -9.61 2.50 -11.31
CA TRP A 32 -8.16 2.58 -11.13
C TRP A 32 -7.46 3.33 -12.26
N MET A 33 -8.00 3.33 -13.49
CA MET A 33 -7.46 4.07 -14.63
C MET A 33 -7.63 5.59 -14.52
N TYR A 34 -8.63 6.08 -13.75
CA TYR A 34 -8.87 7.51 -13.52
C TYR A 34 -8.00 8.08 -12.39
N LEU A 35 -7.48 7.24 -11.51
CA LEU A 35 -6.56 7.63 -10.45
C LEU A 35 -5.14 7.84 -11.01
N CYS A 36 -4.46 8.92 -10.61
CA CYS A 36 -3.02 9.06 -10.88
C CYS A 36 -2.27 7.82 -10.38
N LYS A 37 -1.32 7.29 -11.16
CA LYS A 37 -0.55 6.05 -10.87
C LYS A 37 0.00 6.00 -9.43
N ALA A 38 0.34 7.15 -8.84
CA ALA A 38 0.82 7.25 -7.47
C ALA A 38 -0.20 6.73 -6.43
N ARG A 39 -1.50 7.03 -6.56
CA ARG A 39 -2.51 6.66 -5.54
C ARG A 39 -2.75 5.14 -5.48
N PRO A 40 -2.99 4.43 -6.60
CA PRO A 40 -3.10 2.97 -6.59
C PRO A 40 -1.81 2.29 -6.13
N ALA A 41 -0.64 2.84 -6.49
CA ALA A 41 0.64 2.29 -6.05
C ALA A 41 0.79 2.34 -4.53
N ILE A 42 0.50 3.50 -3.90
CA ILE A 42 0.50 3.65 -2.45
C ILE A 42 -0.50 2.67 -1.82
N LEU A 43 -1.73 2.58 -2.35
CA LEU A 43 -2.74 1.65 -1.83
C LEU A 43 -2.29 0.19 -1.89
N ILE A 44 -1.60 -0.23 -2.95
CA ILE A 44 -1.04 -1.58 -3.06
C ILE A 44 0.09 -1.79 -2.04
N GLN A 45 0.98 -0.81 -1.88
CA GLN A 45 2.06 -0.86 -0.89
C GLN A 45 1.51 -0.98 0.54
N LEU A 46 0.48 -0.21 0.87
CA LEU A 46 -0.21 -0.28 2.17
C LEU A 46 -0.89 -1.64 2.37
N ARG A 47 -1.65 -2.13 1.38
CA ARG A 47 -2.34 -3.43 1.47
C ARG A 47 -1.40 -4.62 1.57
N THR A 48 -0.21 -4.52 0.98
CA THR A 48 0.78 -5.61 0.97
C THR A 48 1.85 -5.43 2.05
N GLU A 49 1.75 -4.39 2.88
CA GLU A 49 2.76 -3.99 3.87
C GLU A 49 4.19 -3.91 3.30
N ARG A 50 4.28 -3.49 2.03
CA ARG A 50 5.54 -3.21 1.32
C ARG A 50 5.70 -1.72 1.11
N VAL A 51 5.70 -1.01 2.24
CA VAL A 51 5.88 0.44 2.34
C VAL A 51 7.03 0.71 3.29
N GLY A 52 7.73 1.85 3.16
CA GLY A 52 8.92 2.22 3.94
C GLY A 52 8.66 2.52 5.43
N LEU A 53 7.89 1.68 6.12
CA LEU A 53 7.71 1.72 7.56
C LEU A 53 8.71 0.78 8.25
N GLY A 54 9.05 1.08 9.50
CA GLY A 54 10.06 0.39 10.30
C GLY A 54 9.89 -1.13 10.31
N HIS A 55 8.67 -1.65 10.43
CA HIS A 55 8.42 -3.09 10.41
C HIS A 55 8.83 -3.75 9.07
N TYR A 56 8.52 -3.11 7.93
CA TYR A 56 8.93 -3.62 6.62
C TYR A 56 10.45 -3.50 6.42
N LEU A 57 11.02 -2.34 6.76
CA LEU A 57 12.45 -2.08 6.58
C LEU A 57 13.31 -3.02 7.44
N TRP A 58 12.89 -3.29 8.68
CA TRP A 58 13.53 -4.27 9.55
C TRP A 58 13.47 -5.68 8.96
N ARG A 59 12.30 -6.11 8.45
CA ARG A 59 12.12 -7.41 7.80
C ARG A 59 13.07 -7.63 6.62
N ILE A 60 13.38 -6.60 5.84
CA ILE A 60 14.34 -6.66 4.73
C ILE A 60 15.78 -6.29 5.13
N LYS A 61 16.07 -6.19 6.43
CA LYS A 61 17.40 -5.85 6.98
C LYS A 61 17.94 -4.49 6.52
N LYS A 62 17.05 -3.51 6.35
CA LYS A 62 17.36 -2.11 6.03
C LYS A 62 17.13 -1.14 7.19
N HIS A 63 16.65 -1.63 8.32
CA HIS A 63 16.46 -0.86 9.55
C HIS A 63 16.77 -1.75 10.75
N GLU A 64 17.32 -1.17 11.83
CA GLU A 64 17.84 -1.93 12.96
C GLU A 64 16.75 -2.57 13.82
N ASN A 65 15.62 -1.87 13.98
CA ASN A 65 14.51 -2.33 14.81
C ASN A 65 13.14 -2.08 14.13
N PRO A 66 12.09 -2.84 14.46
CA PRO A 66 10.79 -2.67 13.83
C PRO A 66 9.89 -1.64 14.54
N TYR A 67 10.35 -1.00 15.61
CA TYR A 67 9.51 -0.27 16.55
C TYR A 67 9.16 1.15 16.06
N CYS A 68 7.97 1.60 16.42
CA CYS A 68 7.57 2.98 16.22
C CYS A 68 8.18 3.87 17.31
N GLU A 69 8.54 5.10 16.97
CA GLU A 69 9.05 6.09 17.91
C GLU A 69 8.03 6.47 18.99
N CYS A 70 6.74 6.20 18.77
CA CYS A 70 5.70 6.39 19.78
C CYS A 70 5.79 5.38 20.95
N GLY A 71 6.61 4.32 20.82
CA GLY A 71 6.85 3.33 21.88
C GLY A 71 5.75 2.30 22.13
N LEU A 72 4.62 2.35 21.42
CA LEU A 72 3.46 1.49 21.70
C LEU A 72 3.51 0.12 21.00
N SER A 73 4.04 0.07 19.76
CA SER A 73 4.13 -1.17 18.99
C SER A 73 5.12 -1.06 17.83
N GLY A 74 5.25 -2.13 17.04
CA GLY A 74 5.96 -2.09 15.76
C GLY A 74 5.35 -1.08 14.80
N GLN A 75 6.18 -0.38 14.02
CA GLN A 75 5.73 0.56 12.99
C GLN A 75 5.18 -0.20 11.77
N SER A 76 3.99 -0.78 11.91
CA SER A 76 3.23 -1.45 10.85
C SER A 76 2.26 -0.48 10.16
N VAL A 77 1.66 -0.90 9.03
CA VAL A 77 0.63 -0.11 8.33
C VAL A 77 -0.59 0.11 9.23
N LYS A 78 -1.05 -0.94 9.91
CA LYS A 78 -2.15 -0.86 10.86
C LYS A 78 -1.86 0.17 11.95
N HIS A 79 -0.68 0.08 12.56
CA HIS A 79 -0.28 1.01 13.61
C HIS A 79 -0.23 2.45 13.10
N ALA A 80 0.48 2.72 11.99
CA ALA A 80 0.60 4.07 11.44
C ALA A 80 -0.76 4.68 11.07
N LEU A 81 -1.62 3.91 10.39
CA LEU A 81 -2.89 4.42 9.85
C LEU A 81 -4.06 4.42 10.82
N LEU A 82 -4.03 3.66 11.92
CA LEU A 82 -5.18 3.50 12.82
C LEU A 82 -4.85 3.81 14.29
N ASP A 83 -3.66 3.44 14.77
CA ASP A 83 -3.40 3.37 16.21
C ASP A 83 -2.35 4.40 16.70
N CYS A 84 -1.46 4.88 15.84
CA CYS A 84 -0.28 5.63 16.24
C CYS A 84 -0.65 7.07 16.66
N PRO A 85 -0.37 7.50 17.91
CA PRO A 85 -0.71 8.83 18.38
C PRO A 85 0.07 9.94 17.65
N LEU A 86 1.25 9.63 17.10
CA LEU A 86 2.04 10.60 16.32
C LEU A 86 1.33 11.03 15.02
N TYR A 87 0.37 10.25 14.54
CA TYR A 87 -0.39 10.52 13.31
C TYR A 87 -1.88 10.79 13.58
N ALA A 88 -2.22 11.26 14.79
CA ALA A 88 -3.61 11.51 15.16
C ALA A 88 -4.22 12.65 14.33
N ASP A 89 -3.50 13.76 14.19
CA ASP A 89 -3.97 14.94 13.47
C ASP A 89 -4.19 14.64 11.97
N GLU A 90 -3.26 13.92 11.33
CA GLU A 90 -3.39 13.51 9.93
C GLU A 90 -4.58 12.56 9.72
N ARG A 91 -4.88 11.69 10.68
CA ARG A 91 -6.08 10.86 10.62
C ARG A 91 -7.33 11.72 10.70
N GLU A 92 -7.39 12.68 11.62
CA GLU A 92 -8.53 13.57 11.74
C GLU A 92 -8.79 14.35 10.44
N LEU A 93 -7.72 14.88 9.82
CA LEU A 93 -7.79 15.53 8.51
C LEU A 93 -8.30 14.57 7.42
N MET A 94 -7.78 13.34 7.37
CA MET A 94 -8.24 12.33 6.40
C MET A 94 -9.74 12.04 6.53
N TRP A 95 -10.24 11.92 7.77
CA TRP A 95 -11.67 11.68 8.01
C TRP A 95 -12.53 12.90 7.68
N ALA A 96 -12.03 14.11 7.92
CA ALA A 96 -12.71 15.34 7.52
C ALA A 96 -12.86 15.41 6.00
N GLU A 97 -11.77 15.19 5.25
CA GLU A 97 -11.77 15.19 3.78
C GLU A 97 -12.63 14.07 3.17
N SER A 98 -12.73 12.92 3.83
CA SER A 98 -13.53 11.79 3.34
C SER A 98 -15.03 12.10 3.22
N LYS A 99 -15.52 13.11 3.95
CA LYS A 99 -16.93 13.55 3.93
C LYS A 99 -17.22 14.54 2.82
N ASP A 100 -16.21 15.25 2.36
CA ASP A 100 -16.34 16.18 1.26
C ASP A 100 -16.24 15.42 -0.06
N SER A 101 -17.36 15.36 -0.78
CA SER A 101 -17.45 14.78 -2.12
C SER A 101 -16.76 15.69 -3.13
N VAL A 102 -15.44 15.88 -3.01
CA VAL A 102 -14.69 16.71 -3.95
C VAL A 102 -14.50 15.93 -5.24
N GLU A 103 -14.94 16.51 -6.36
CA GLU A 103 -14.59 16.03 -7.69
C GLU A 103 -13.06 15.94 -7.80
N ARG A 104 -12.55 14.72 -7.89
CA ARG A 104 -11.11 14.49 -7.96
C ARG A 104 -10.63 14.73 -9.39
N PRO A 105 -9.64 15.59 -9.61
CA PRO A 105 -9.14 15.87 -10.95
C PRO A 105 -8.61 14.58 -11.59
N ILE A 106 -9.10 14.31 -12.80
CA ILE A 106 -8.65 13.18 -13.62
C ILE A 106 -7.18 13.42 -13.95
N CYS A 107 -6.34 12.45 -13.59
CA CYS A 107 -4.94 12.46 -14.00
C CYS A 107 -4.89 12.33 -15.53
N LYS A 108 -4.48 13.38 -16.24
CA LYS A 108 -4.11 13.20 -17.66
C LYS A 108 -2.85 12.34 -17.71
N ARG A 109 -2.89 11.31 -18.54
CA ARG A 109 -1.72 10.53 -18.90
C ARG A 109 -0.97 11.35 -19.95
N ASP A 110 0.19 11.88 -19.59
CA ASP A 110 1.16 12.40 -20.55
C ASP A 110 1.83 11.25 -21.31
#